data_AF-A0A1Q4Z152-F1
#
_entry.id   AF-A0A1Q4Z152-F1
#
_cell.length_a   1.000
_cell.length_b   1.000
_cell.length_c   1.000
_cell.angle_alpha   90.00
_cell.angle_beta   90.00
_cell.angle_gamma   90.00
#
_symmetry.space_group_name_H-M   'P 1'
#
loop_
_entity.id
_entity.type
_entity.pdbx_description
1 polymer ?
#
loop_
_entity_poly.entity_id
_entity_poly.type
_entity_poly.pdbx_seq_one_letter_code
_entity_poly.pdbx_strand_id
1 'polypeptide(L)'
;MRSYASVLVGKLGFATICCFPVPLALLVGYAAWDEGEDWAWIALVIGLVGSALIPVMALKDARKQFPRITHRDRVEHENVSYGDDTFVMWAPRSEHGSAQARLARADVLEASLVRYNPDNEATYTTCFGDFTPNEFTPLIRLKLRVHDSEEAEGVDEAAGFEITDEWRVPSLCLSAVTAGRLTVLVDPAAAGTPADPKALGKITPLWPRSALMAGTRTSRMIDLEGRWTDATRRPDWLLRQMRIAREAGGVEMAGDTIDLRRLDAHTAARYTALIARDRDFPEDRAPVTEPGEEFRWIVDSLPGEPAAFGSVSRRWSRRGGVLVRARFLQMSATHTFQVHGPVLDTVLRIRPEDGTPPFDAARRLTVPMDYLSVLHRTREVVLYADPNGRSYVVDWARTNLLAGTTAAKAIAPDGQELPVAGRPDVIWALMNLLASHGLSNPTPVLDLRERRMSAVAGKMMEVVRGGGTRVNAARL
;
A
#
# COMPACT_ATOMS: atom_id res chain seq x y z
N MET A 1 15.48 1.83 -17.75
CA MET A 1 15.58 2.60 -16.50
C MET A 1 16.52 3.78 -16.71
N ARG A 2 16.06 5.02 -16.51
CA ARG A 2 16.92 6.23 -16.57
C ARG A 2 17.94 6.19 -15.42
N SER A 3 19.21 6.49 -15.71
CA SER A 3 20.25 6.57 -14.66
C SER A 3 19.97 7.77 -13.75
N TYR A 4 20.35 7.68 -12.47
CA TYR A 4 20.26 8.82 -11.54
C TYR A 4 20.93 10.08 -12.10
N ALA A 5 22.05 9.92 -12.80
CA ALA A 5 22.74 11.01 -13.48
C ALA A 5 21.85 11.67 -14.55
N SER A 6 21.14 10.90 -15.38
CA SER A 6 20.24 11.48 -16.39
C SER A 6 19.07 12.26 -15.78
N VAL A 7 18.51 11.78 -14.67
CA VAL A 7 17.44 12.48 -13.93
C VAL A 7 17.98 13.75 -13.27
N LEU A 8 19.16 13.67 -12.65
CA LEU A 8 19.82 14.82 -12.01
C LEU A 8 20.15 15.91 -13.03
N VAL A 9 20.69 15.55 -14.19
CA VAL A 9 21.01 16.51 -15.27
C VAL A 9 19.74 17.19 -15.77
N GLY A 10 18.66 16.44 -16.00
CA GLY A 10 17.38 17.03 -16.40
C GLY A 10 16.81 18.00 -15.35
N LYS A 11 16.88 17.64 -14.07
CA LYS A 11 16.41 18.50 -12.97
C LYS A 11 17.30 19.71 -12.73
N LEU A 12 18.61 19.57 -12.92
CA LEU A 12 19.54 20.68 -12.84
C LEU A 12 19.27 21.69 -13.97
N GLY A 13 19.05 21.21 -15.19
CA GLY A 13 18.64 22.06 -16.32
C GLY A 13 17.33 22.79 -16.03
N PHE A 14 16.30 22.07 -15.57
CA PHE A 14 15.01 22.69 -15.21
C PHE A 14 15.12 23.72 -14.09
N ALA A 15 15.81 23.39 -13.00
CA ALA A 15 16.02 24.32 -11.88
C ALA A 15 16.82 25.56 -12.31
N THR A 16 17.82 25.38 -13.18
CA THR A 16 18.61 26.49 -13.73
C THR A 16 17.74 27.42 -14.59
N ILE A 17 16.83 26.87 -15.41
CA ILE A 17 15.89 27.67 -16.22
C ILE A 17 14.91 28.43 -15.31
N CYS A 18 14.29 27.76 -14.35
CA CYS A 18 13.32 28.39 -13.45
C CYS A 18 13.97 29.45 -12.53
N CYS A 19 15.21 29.23 -12.12
CA CYS A 19 15.95 30.14 -11.25
C CYS A 19 16.93 31.04 -12.00
N PHE A 20 16.84 31.14 -13.33
CA PHE A 20 17.74 31.96 -14.15
C PHE A 20 17.90 33.43 -13.70
N PRO A 21 16.86 34.11 -13.16
CA PRO A 21 17.00 35.47 -12.64
C PRO A 21 18.01 35.59 -11.49
N VAL A 22 18.30 34.50 -10.77
CA VAL A 22 19.18 34.49 -9.60
C VAL A 22 20.66 34.58 -9.98
N PRO A 23 21.20 33.74 -10.89
CA PRO A 23 22.54 33.96 -11.44
C PRO A 23 22.69 35.33 -12.13
N LEU A 24 21.62 35.81 -12.77
CA LEU A 24 21.62 37.14 -13.40
C LEU A 24 21.73 38.26 -12.35
N ALA A 25 21.02 38.16 -11.23
CA ALA A 25 21.15 39.08 -10.11
C ALA A 25 22.56 39.08 -9.50
N LEU A 26 23.25 37.93 -9.48
CA LEU A 26 24.64 37.85 -9.06
C LEU A 26 25.57 38.63 -10.01
N LEU A 27 25.38 38.49 -11.32
CA LEU A 27 26.16 39.21 -12.34
C LEU A 27 25.89 40.72 -12.30
N VAL A 28 24.62 41.11 -12.16
CA VAL A 28 24.20 42.51 -12.04
C VAL A 28 24.73 43.13 -10.74
N GLY A 29 24.64 42.40 -9.63
CA GLY A 29 25.21 42.82 -8.35
C GLY A 29 26.73 42.96 -8.41
N TYR A 30 27.43 42.08 -9.12
CA TYR A 30 28.87 42.19 -9.32
C TYR A 30 29.26 43.44 -10.12
N ALA A 31 28.54 43.72 -11.21
CA ALA A 31 28.77 44.92 -12.02
C ALA A 31 28.47 46.22 -11.23
N ALA A 32 27.34 46.26 -10.51
CA ALA A 32 26.96 47.42 -9.70
C ALA A 32 27.90 47.62 -8.48
N TRP A 33 28.50 46.55 -7.96
CA TRP A 33 29.48 46.64 -6.88
C TRP A 33 30.78 47.30 -7.35
N ASP A 34 31.21 47.01 -8.58
CA ASP A 34 32.37 47.65 -9.22
C ASP A 34 32.14 49.16 -9.44
N GLU A 35 30.88 49.55 -9.65
CA GLU A 35 30.45 50.95 -9.81
C GLU A 35 30.19 51.67 -8.47
N GLY A 36 30.26 50.98 -7.33
CA GLY A 36 30.12 51.57 -6.00
C GLY A 36 28.67 51.76 -5.50
N GLU A 37 27.72 51.01 -6.05
CA GLU A 37 26.30 51.11 -5.69
C GLU A 37 25.97 50.40 -4.35
N ASP A 38 25.25 51.10 -3.46
CA ASP A 38 24.95 50.63 -2.10
C ASP A 38 24.03 49.39 -2.04
N TRP A 39 23.25 49.12 -3.10
CA TRP A 39 22.37 47.95 -3.16
C TRP A 39 23.06 46.70 -3.73
N ALA A 40 24.26 46.84 -4.28
CA ALA A 40 24.94 45.79 -5.02
C ALA A 40 25.27 44.56 -4.16
N TRP A 41 25.60 44.74 -2.88
CA TRP A 41 25.83 43.61 -1.97
C TRP A 41 24.57 42.78 -1.73
N ILE A 42 23.39 43.39 -1.72
CA ILE A 42 22.11 42.68 -1.54
C ILE A 42 21.89 41.75 -2.73
N ALA A 43 22.11 42.26 -3.94
CA ALA A 43 22.01 41.49 -5.18
C ALA A 43 23.06 40.35 -5.24
N LEU A 44 24.29 40.60 -4.80
CA LEU A 44 25.34 39.58 -4.70
C LEU A 44 24.97 38.46 -3.71
N VAL A 45 24.47 38.81 -2.52
CA VAL A 45 24.10 37.82 -1.50
C VAL A 45 22.90 36.99 -1.98
N ILE A 46 21.85 37.61 -2.51
CA ILE A 46 20.68 36.91 -3.05
C ILE A 46 21.10 35.99 -4.21
N GLY A 47 21.91 36.52 -5.13
CA GLY A 47 22.42 35.79 -6.28
C GLY A 47 23.28 34.59 -5.87
N LEU A 48 24.12 34.73 -4.85
CA LEU A 48 25.06 33.69 -4.40
C LEU A 48 24.31 32.59 -3.64
N VAL A 49 23.47 32.97 -2.67
CA VAL A 49 22.64 32.03 -1.90
C VAL A 49 21.70 31.29 -2.83
N GLY A 50 21.00 32.00 -3.72
CA GLY A 50 20.07 31.38 -4.65
C GLY A 50 20.77 30.48 -5.67
N SER A 51 21.96 30.86 -6.18
CA SER A 51 22.73 30.02 -7.11
C SER A 51 23.25 28.75 -6.43
N ALA A 52 23.65 28.84 -5.16
CA ALA A 52 24.03 27.67 -4.35
C ALA A 52 22.83 26.74 -4.05
N LEU A 53 21.61 27.29 -3.98
CA LEU A 53 20.38 26.51 -3.77
C LEU A 53 19.93 25.73 -5.01
N ILE A 54 20.25 26.17 -6.23
CA ILE A 54 19.90 25.46 -7.49
C ILE A 54 20.35 23.98 -7.49
N PRO A 55 21.65 23.66 -7.28
CA PRO A 55 22.09 22.27 -7.26
C PRO A 55 21.50 21.49 -6.06
N VAL A 56 21.27 22.15 -4.92
CA VAL A 56 20.63 21.52 -3.76
C VAL A 56 19.19 21.13 -4.06
N MET A 57 18.41 22.02 -4.68
CA MET A 57 17.03 21.74 -5.10
C MET A 57 17.00 20.63 -6.16
N ALA A 58 17.86 20.71 -7.18
CA ALA A 58 17.95 19.68 -8.21
C ALA A 58 18.31 18.31 -7.64
N LEU A 59 19.28 18.25 -6.70
CA LEU A 59 19.67 17.01 -6.03
C LEU A 59 18.54 16.46 -5.14
N LYS A 60 17.86 17.32 -4.40
CA LYS A 60 16.73 16.95 -3.54
C LYS A 60 15.58 16.38 -4.36
N ASP A 61 15.24 17.01 -5.48
CA ASP A 61 14.16 16.53 -6.35
C ASP A 61 14.54 15.29 -7.16
N ALA A 62 15.77 15.20 -7.66
CA ALA A 62 16.26 13.97 -8.29
C ALA A 62 16.27 12.81 -7.29
N ARG A 63 16.61 13.06 -6.02
CA ARG A 63 16.55 12.04 -4.95
C ARG A 63 15.13 11.59 -4.65
N LYS A 64 14.13 12.51 -4.64
CA LYS A 64 12.71 12.14 -4.46
C LYS A 64 12.18 11.23 -5.57
N GLN A 65 12.70 11.36 -6.80
CA GLN A 65 12.27 10.57 -7.95
C GLN A 65 12.98 9.22 -8.05
N PHE A 66 14.15 9.07 -7.42
CA PHE A 66 14.90 7.82 -7.48
C PHE A 66 14.40 6.85 -6.39
N PRO A 67 14.08 5.58 -6.69
CA PRO A 67 13.49 4.66 -5.70
C PRO A 67 14.49 4.06 -4.69
N ARG A 68 15.77 4.43 -4.76
CA ARG A 68 16.84 3.86 -3.92
C ARG A 68 16.73 4.34 -2.47
N ILE A 69 16.59 3.38 -1.55
CA ILE A 69 16.59 3.57 -0.10
C ILE A 69 18.04 3.43 0.40
N THR A 70 18.43 4.26 1.35
CA THR A 70 19.76 4.28 1.99
C THR A 70 19.63 4.49 3.48
N HIS A 71 20.69 4.29 4.27
CA HIS A 71 20.67 4.58 5.71
C HIS A 71 20.36 6.05 6.05
N ARG A 72 20.54 6.98 5.11
CA ARG A 72 20.15 8.39 5.29
C ARG A 72 18.64 8.60 5.26
N ASP A 73 17.88 7.60 4.85
CA ASP A 73 16.42 7.62 4.84
C ASP A 73 15.86 6.98 6.13
N ARG A 74 16.74 6.61 7.09
CA ARG A 74 16.35 6.09 8.40
C ARG A 74 15.52 7.12 9.15
N VAL A 75 14.43 6.67 9.74
CA VAL A 75 13.58 7.50 10.57
C VAL A 75 14.16 7.55 11.98
N GLU A 76 14.51 8.76 12.43
CA GLU A 76 14.97 9.01 13.79
C GLU A 76 13.84 9.71 14.54
N HIS A 77 13.14 8.97 15.41
CA HIS A 77 12.04 9.42 16.26
C HIS A 77 10.73 9.76 15.53
N GLU A 78 9.70 8.92 15.74
CA GLU A 78 8.34 9.21 15.30
C GLU A 78 7.40 9.50 16.46
N ASN A 79 6.39 10.32 16.18
CA ASN A 79 5.25 10.53 17.06
C ASN A 79 4.32 9.30 17.12
N VAL A 80 4.49 8.34 16.20
CA VAL A 80 3.71 7.09 16.11
C VAL A 80 4.66 5.92 16.32
N SER A 81 4.44 5.14 17.37
CA SER A 81 5.22 3.92 17.61
C SER A 81 4.69 2.77 16.75
N TYR A 82 5.38 2.41 15.66
CA TYR A 82 5.00 1.24 14.87
C TYR A 82 5.43 -0.07 15.53
N GLY A 83 4.45 -0.84 16.01
CA GLY A 83 4.66 -2.24 16.39
C GLY A 83 4.92 -3.13 15.16
N ASP A 84 5.41 -4.35 15.37
CA ASP A 84 5.70 -5.30 14.26
C ASP A 84 4.48 -5.65 13.42
N ASP A 85 3.29 -5.61 14.02
CA ASP A 85 2.02 -5.88 13.34
C ASP A 85 1.27 -4.61 12.90
N THR A 86 1.80 -3.42 13.15
CA THR A 86 1.13 -2.16 12.78
C THR A 86 1.24 -1.92 11.29
N PHE A 87 0.13 -1.46 10.70
CA PHE A 87 0.14 -0.87 9.37
C PHE A 87 -0.83 0.31 9.27
N VAL A 88 -0.26 1.50 9.15
CA VAL A 88 -0.98 2.76 9.01
C VAL A 88 -1.19 3.08 7.54
N MET A 89 -2.43 3.40 7.20
CA MET A 89 -2.81 3.82 5.85
C MET A 89 -3.65 5.08 5.92
N TRP A 90 -3.22 6.14 5.23
CA TRP A 90 -4.05 7.32 4.98
C TRP A 90 -4.56 7.29 3.54
N ALA A 91 -5.78 6.76 3.41
CA ALA A 91 -6.52 6.75 2.17
C ALA A 91 -7.20 8.11 1.91
N PRO A 92 -7.46 8.47 0.63
CA PRO A 92 -8.20 9.67 0.27
C PRO A 92 -9.60 9.70 0.88
N ARG A 93 -10.11 10.90 1.20
CA ARG A 93 -11.48 11.06 1.75
C ARG A 93 -12.52 10.55 0.74
N SER A 94 -13.56 9.90 1.26
CA SER A 94 -14.76 9.56 0.48
C SER A 94 -15.70 10.74 0.35
N GLU A 95 -16.61 10.67 -0.63
CA GLU A 95 -17.77 11.56 -0.68
C GLU A 95 -18.57 11.48 0.62
N HIS A 96 -19.13 12.62 1.04
CA HIS A 96 -20.04 12.66 2.16
C HIS A 96 -21.42 12.23 1.66
N GLY A 97 -22.03 11.23 2.30
CA GLY A 97 -23.43 10.92 2.08
C GLY A 97 -24.35 11.94 2.73
N SER A 98 -25.65 11.83 2.48
CA SER A 98 -26.62 12.69 3.14
C SER A 98 -26.61 12.49 4.67
N ALA A 99 -27.13 13.48 5.41
CA ALA A 99 -27.32 13.35 6.85
C ALA A 99 -28.22 12.16 7.22
N GLN A 100 -29.10 11.73 6.31
CA GLN A 100 -30.04 10.62 6.50
C GLN A 100 -29.46 9.26 6.05
N ALA A 101 -28.27 9.23 5.42
CA ALA A 101 -27.69 8.01 4.92
C ALA A 101 -27.37 7.05 6.08
N ARG A 102 -27.73 5.77 5.98
CA ARG A 102 -27.36 4.75 6.97
C ARG A 102 -26.02 4.10 6.65
N LEU A 103 -25.26 3.73 7.68
CA LEU A 103 -24.00 3.01 7.51
C LEU A 103 -24.27 1.49 7.48
N ALA A 104 -23.91 0.85 6.38
CA ALA A 104 -24.11 -0.58 6.18
C ALA A 104 -22.81 -1.27 5.74
N ARG A 105 -22.74 -2.58 6.02
CA ARG A 105 -21.75 -3.47 5.41
C ARG A 105 -22.25 -3.90 4.03
N ALA A 106 -21.33 -3.99 3.08
CA ALA A 106 -21.58 -4.61 1.79
C ALA A 106 -20.48 -5.60 1.46
N ASP A 107 -20.86 -6.76 0.94
CA ASP A 107 -19.91 -7.76 0.44
C ASP A 107 -19.80 -7.65 -1.09
N VAL A 108 -18.59 -7.76 -1.62
CA VAL A 108 -18.34 -7.77 -3.07
C VAL A 108 -18.47 -9.20 -3.57
N LEU A 109 -19.50 -9.43 -4.38
CA LEU A 109 -19.77 -10.73 -5.00
C LEU A 109 -18.94 -10.92 -6.26
N GLU A 110 -18.85 -9.87 -7.10
CA GLU A 110 -18.10 -9.88 -8.36
C GLU A 110 -17.44 -8.52 -8.57
N ALA A 111 -16.25 -8.51 -9.17
CA ALA A 111 -15.57 -7.28 -9.58
C ALA A 111 -14.89 -7.44 -10.94
N SER A 112 -15.09 -6.48 -11.83
CA SER A 112 -14.45 -6.44 -13.13
C SER A 112 -13.94 -5.04 -13.46
N LEU A 113 -12.70 -4.94 -13.93
CA LEU A 113 -12.14 -3.66 -14.39
C LEU A 113 -12.89 -3.20 -15.65
N VAL A 114 -13.46 -1.98 -15.61
CA VAL A 114 -14.16 -1.38 -16.76
C VAL A 114 -13.17 -0.57 -17.59
N ARG A 115 -12.45 0.35 -16.93
CA ARG A 115 -11.42 1.15 -17.57
C ARG A 115 -10.35 1.57 -16.58
N TYR A 116 -9.13 1.58 -17.10
CA TYR A 116 -8.01 2.30 -16.54
C TYR A 116 -7.17 2.78 -17.71
N ASN A 117 -7.23 4.08 -18.03
CA ASN A 117 -6.41 4.65 -19.08
C ASN A 117 -5.75 5.92 -18.57
N PRO A 118 -4.48 5.87 -18.12
CA PRO A 118 -3.70 7.08 -18.03
C PRO A 118 -3.39 7.50 -19.48
N ASP A 119 -4.14 8.45 -20.04
CA ASP A 119 -3.95 8.98 -21.40
C ASP A 119 -2.56 9.61 -21.66
N ASN A 120 -1.64 9.52 -20.69
CA ASN A 120 -0.35 10.18 -20.70
C ASN A 120 0.81 9.18 -20.65
N GLU A 121 1.64 9.20 -21.69
CA GLU A 121 3.02 8.66 -21.69
C GLU A 121 3.95 9.38 -20.69
N ALA A 122 3.43 10.38 -19.95
CA ALA A 122 4.16 11.12 -18.95
C ALA A 122 4.57 10.22 -17.78
N THR A 123 5.87 10.17 -17.51
CA THR A 123 6.44 9.33 -16.45
C THR A 123 6.01 9.76 -15.04
N TYR A 124 5.62 11.03 -14.85
CA TYR A 124 5.11 11.58 -13.59
C TYR A 124 4.06 12.66 -13.86
N THR A 125 2.85 12.49 -13.34
CA THR A 125 1.80 13.50 -13.36
C THR A 125 1.51 13.92 -11.93
N THR A 126 1.64 15.22 -11.62
CA THR A 126 1.26 15.78 -10.32
C THR A 126 0.03 16.64 -10.49
N CYS A 127 -1.04 16.30 -9.76
CA CYS A 127 -2.28 17.04 -9.79
C CYS A 127 -2.33 18.04 -8.64
N PHE A 128 -3.02 19.17 -8.83
CA PHE A 128 -3.26 20.17 -7.80
C PHE A 128 -4.66 19.98 -7.22
N GLY A 129 -4.79 20.00 -5.89
CA GLY A 129 -6.06 19.84 -5.16
C GLY A 129 -6.10 18.63 -4.22
N ASP A 130 -7.03 18.63 -3.27
CA ASP A 130 -7.13 17.63 -2.19
C ASP A 130 -7.74 16.27 -2.61
N PHE A 131 -8.14 16.14 -3.88
CA PHE A 131 -8.83 14.96 -4.40
C PHE A 131 -7.93 14.11 -5.30
N THR A 132 -8.14 12.80 -5.26
CA THR A 132 -7.51 11.87 -6.21
C THR A 132 -8.11 12.11 -7.60
N PRO A 133 -7.31 12.45 -8.63
CA PRO A 133 -7.83 12.67 -9.97
C PRO A 133 -8.51 11.42 -10.53
N ASN A 134 -9.65 11.63 -11.21
CA ASN A 134 -10.43 10.57 -11.82
C ASN A 134 -9.63 9.76 -12.86
N GLU A 135 -8.73 10.40 -13.60
CA GLU A 135 -7.91 9.77 -14.64
C GLU A 135 -7.04 8.62 -14.10
N PHE A 136 -6.51 8.78 -12.89
CA PHE A 136 -5.61 7.80 -12.26
C PHE A 136 -6.34 6.85 -11.30
N THR A 137 -7.66 6.90 -11.29
CA THR A 137 -8.51 6.08 -10.42
C THR A 137 -9.26 5.05 -11.27
N PRO A 138 -8.97 3.74 -11.13
CA PRO A 138 -9.63 2.71 -11.93
C PRO A 138 -11.14 2.72 -11.73
N LEU A 139 -11.88 2.62 -12.83
CA LEU A 139 -13.32 2.41 -12.80
C LEU A 139 -13.58 0.90 -12.80
N ILE A 140 -14.24 0.43 -11.76
CA ILE A 140 -14.50 -0.99 -11.52
C ILE A 140 -16.00 -1.17 -11.41
N ARG A 141 -16.54 -2.14 -12.15
CA ARG A 141 -17.90 -2.60 -11.99
C ARG A 141 -17.93 -3.59 -10.83
N LEU A 142 -18.77 -3.32 -9.83
CA LEU A 142 -18.93 -4.20 -8.68
C LEU A 142 -20.36 -4.72 -8.64
N LYS A 143 -20.51 -5.98 -8.25
CA LYS A 143 -21.77 -6.53 -7.78
C LYS A 143 -21.68 -6.66 -6.28
N LEU A 144 -22.53 -5.94 -5.57
CA LEU A 144 -22.50 -5.84 -4.11
C LEU A 144 -23.75 -6.47 -3.52
N ARG A 145 -23.59 -7.20 -2.40
CA ARG A 145 -24.68 -7.54 -1.49
C ARG A 145 -24.63 -6.59 -0.30
N VAL A 146 -25.63 -5.73 -0.16
CA VAL A 146 -25.74 -4.78 0.96
C VAL A 146 -26.61 -5.38 2.04
N HIS A 147 -26.08 -5.44 3.26
CA HIS A 147 -26.78 -6.03 4.40
C HIS A 147 -27.67 -5.00 5.09
N ASP A 148 -28.91 -5.40 5.33
CA ASP A 148 -29.96 -4.57 5.91
C ASP A 148 -30.22 -4.97 7.36
N SER A 149 -29.29 -4.70 8.28
CA SER A 149 -29.64 -4.62 9.70
C SER A 149 -28.61 -3.89 10.56
N GLU A 150 -29.13 -2.93 11.31
CA GLU A 150 -28.78 -2.79 12.72
C GLU A 150 -29.38 -4.01 13.44
N GLU A 151 -28.56 -4.80 14.12
CA GLU A 151 -29.00 -5.92 14.97
C GLU A 151 -29.71 -7.10 14.26
N ALA A 152 -28.93 -7.99 13.65
CA ALA A 152 -29.35 -9.38 13.49
C ALA A 152 -28.36 -10.29 14.22
N GLU A 153 -28.46 -10.32 15.55
CA GLU A 153 -28.05 -11.51 16.28
C GLU A 153 -28.97 -12.66 15.85
N GLY A 154 -28.49 -13.51 14.95
CA GLY A 154 -28.90 -14.92 14.91
C GLY A 154 -30.06 -15.35 14.01
N VAL A 155 -30.66 -14.53 13.12
CA VAL A 155 -31.68 -15.05 12.19
C VAL A 155 -31.59 -14.37 10.81
N ASP A 156 -31.52 -15.21 9.77
CA ASP A 156 -31.53 -14.97 8.32
C ASP A 156 -30.35 -14.18 7.69
N GLU A 157 -29.41 -14.91 7.08
CA GLU A 157 -28.47 -14.44 6.04
C GLU A 157 -29.17 -13.82 4.79
N ALA A 158 -30.51 -13.69 4.81
CA ALA A 158 -31.35 -13.25 3.70
C ALA A 158 -31.77 -11.77 3.75
N ALA A 159 -31.49 -11.03 4.83
CA ALA A 159 -31.84 -9.62 4.95
C ALA A 159 -30.79 -8.70 4.27
N GLY A 160 -30.76 -8.73 2.93
CA GLY A 160 -29.91 -7.85 2.14
C GLY A 160 -30.40 -7.74 0.71
N PHE A 161 -29.90 -6.76 -0.04
CA PHE A 161 -30.23 -6.59 -1.46
C PHE A 161 -28.96 -6.52 -2.30
N GLU A 162 -29.08 -6.91 -3.57
CA GLU A 162 -27.97 -6.87 -4.51
C GLU A 162 -28.07 -5.64 -5.42
N ILE A 163 -26.93 -5.01 -5.68
CA ILE A 163 -26.79 -3.91 -6.64
C ILE A 163 -25.58 -4.17 -7.53
N THR A 164 -25.66 -3.72 -8.79
CA THR A 164 -24.52 -3.65 -9.69
C THR A 164 -24.37 -2.23 -10.20
N ASP A 165 -23.18 -1.66 -10.05
CA ASP A 165 -22.86 -0.32 -10.54
C ASP A 165 -21.36 -0.20 -10.83
N GLU A 166 -20.93 0.97 -11.30
CA GLU A 166 -19.54 1.29 -11.60
C GLU A 166 -19.02 2.35 -10.64
N TRP A 167 -17.94 2.02 -9.91
CA TRP A 167 -17.33 2.93 -8.97
C TRP A 167 -15.86 3.19 -9.28
N ARG A 168 -15.44 4.44 -9.07
CA ARG A 168 -14.03 4.80 -9.06
C ARG A 168 -13.43 4.41 -7.72
N VAL A 169 -12.43 3.53 -7.76
CA VAL A 169 -11.80 2.98 -6.55
C VAL A 169 -10.43 3.62 -6.34
N PRO A 170 -10.23 4.40 -5.27
CA PRO A 170 -8.91 4.95 -4.94
C PRO A 170 -7.85 3.85 -4.87
N SER A 171 -6.66 4.08 -5.43
CA SER A 171 -5.64 3.03 -5.57
C SER A 171 -5.26 2.37 -4.23
N LEU A 172 -5.15 3.15 -3.15
CA LEU A 172 -4.87 2.62 -1.79
C LEU A 172 -5.98 1.71 -1.24
N CYS A 173 -7.20 1.83 -1.78
CA CYS A 173 -8.39 1.12 -1.32
C CYS A 173 -8.76 -0.07 -2.22
N LEU A 174 -7.96 -0.35 -3.27
CA LEU A 174 -8.19 -1.48 -4.19
C LEU A 174 -8.28 -2.82 -3.45
N SER A 175 -7.49 -2.98 -2.39
CA SER A 175 -7.52 -4.18 -1.55
C SER A 175 -8.86 -4.42 -0.85
N ALA A 176 -9.72 -3.41 -0.67
CA ALA A 176 -11.04 -3.62 -0.11
C ALA A 176 -11.99 -4.33 -1.09
N VAL A 177 -11.77 -4.14 -2.40
CA VAL A 177 -12.54 -4.82 -3.45
C VAL A 177 -12.19 -6.31 -3.49
N THR A 178 -10.90 -6.64 -3.51
CA THR A 178 -10.40 -8.03 -3.55
C THR A 178 -10.60 -8.76 -2.22
N ALA A 179 -10.51 -8.07 -1.09
CA ALA A 179 -10.90 -8.64 0.21
C ALA A 179 -12.42 -8.83 0.32
N GLY A 180 -13.19 -8.14 -0.52
CA GLY A 180 -14.63 -8.25 -0.70
C GLY A 180 -15.48 -7.73 0.44
N ARG A 181 -14.92 -6.92 1.34
CA ARG A 181 -15.64 -6.33 2.47
C ARG A 181 -15.60 -4.81 2.36
N LEU A 182 -16.76 -4.21 2.10
CA LEU A 182 -16.93 -2.77 1.96
C LEU A 182 -17.81 -2.21 3.08
N THR A 183 -17.59 -0.94 3.37
CA THR A 183 -18.51 -0.11 4.14
C THR A 183 -19.17 0.86 3.17
N VAL A 184 -20.50 0.94 3.20
CA VAL A 184 -21.27 1.80 2.30
C VAL A 184 -22.22 2.69 3.09
N LEU A 185 -22.55 3.84 2.50
CA LEU A 185 -23.71 4.64 2.89
C LEU A 185 -24.87 4.29 1.98
N VAL A 186 -26.02 4.04 2.57
CA VAL A 186 -27.28 3.84 1.86
C VAL A 186 -28.17 5.04 2.15
N ASP A 187 -28.37 5.89 1.16
CA ASP A 187 -29.33 7.00 1.26
C ASP A 187 -30.77 6.46 1.24
N PRO A 188 -31.73 7.11 1.89
CA PRO A 188 -33.14 6.78 1.71
C PRO A 188 -33.57 7.08 0.26
N ALA A 189 -34.57 6.34 -0.24
CA ALA A 189 -35.17 6.63 -1.53
C ALA A 189 -35.74 8.07 -1.53
N ALA A 190 -35.53 8.83 -2.61
CA ALA A 190 -35.98 10.21 -2.69
C ALA A 190 -37.51 10.29 -2.59
N ALA A 191 -38.02 11.11 -1.67
CA ALA A 191 -39.45 11.35 -1.52
C ALA A 191 -39.98 12.06 -2.78
N GLY A 192 -40.78 11.37 -3.60
CA GLY A 192 -41.43 11.95 -4.79
C GLY A 192 -41.32 11.14 -6.07
N THR A 193 -40.55 10.04 -6.11
CA THR A 193 -40.62 9.08 -7.21
C THR A 193 -41.84 8.16 -6.96
N PRO A 194 -42.77 7.99 -7.92
CA PRO A 194 -43.94 7.14 -7.72
C PRO A 194 -43.47 5.75 -7.30
N ALA A 195 -44.11 5.24 -6.24
CA ALA A 195 -43.73 4.07 -5.46
C ALA A 195 -43.35 2.86 -6.32
N ASP A 196 -42.08 2.78 -6.70
CA ASP A 196 -41.43 1.51 -7.00
C ASP A 196 -40.87 1.01 -5.68
N PRO A 197 -41.42 -0.07 -5.10
CA PRO A 197 -40.87 -0.69 -3.89
C PRO A 197 -39.43 -1.20 -4.07
N LYS A 198 -38.88 -1.14 -5.30
CA LYS A 198 -37.48 -1.41 -5.64
C LYS A 198 -36.61 -0.16 -5.87
N ALA A 199 -37.12 1.06 -5.64
CA ALA A 199 -36.32 2.27 -5.76
C ALA A 199 -35.26 2.32 -4.64
N LEU A 200 -34.16 1.61 -4.86
CA LEU A 200 -32.99 1.60 -3.99
C LEU A 200 -32.40 3.02 -3.95
N GLY A 201 -32.22 3.54 -2.73
CA GLY A 201 -31.54 4.81 -2.57
C GLY A 201 -30.07 4.73 -2.97
N LYS A 202 -29.44 5.89 -3.16
CA LYS A 202 -28.06 5.99 -3.64
C LYS A 202 -27.12 5.23 -2.69
N ILE A 203 -26.25 4.39 -3.25
CA ILE A 203 -25.20 3.69 -2.52
C ILE A 203 -23.87 4.40 -2.74
N THR A 204 -23.23 4.80 -1.64
CA THR A 204 -21.94 5.49 -1.67
C THR A 204 -20.90 4.71 -0.88
N PRO A 205 -19.92 4.06 -1.53
CA PRO A 205 -18.83 3.38 -0.84
C PRO A 205 -17.94 4.33 -0.03
N LEU A 206 -17.62 3.93 1.20
CA LEU A 206 -16.71 4.66 2.09
C LEU A 206 -15.31 4.04 2.06
N TRP A 207 -14.56 4.29 0.99
CA TRP A 207 -13.26 3.67 0.72
C TRP A 207 -12.27 3.57 1.89
N PRO A 208 -11.97 4.62 2.69
CA PRO A 208 -11.08 4.48 3.84
C PRO A 208 -11.62 3.52 4.91
N ARG A 209 -12.94 3.50 5.11
CA ARG A 209 -13.60 2.59 6.06
C ARG A 209 -13.65 1.18 5.49
N SER A 210 -13.86 1.02 4.18
CA SER A 210 -13.75 -0.26 3.48
C SER A 210 -12.34 -0.85 3.60
N ALA A 211 -11.27 -0.04 3.52
CA ALA A 211 -9.90 -0.52 3.74
C ALA A 211 -9.64 -0.98 5.19
N LEU A 212 -10.30 -0.36 6.17
CA LEU A 212 -10.30 -0.82 7.57
C LEU A 212 -11.08 -2.14 7.71
N MET A 213 -12.29 -2.21 7.13
CA MET A 213 -13.18 -3.37 7.13
C MET A 213 -12.56 -4.61 6.46
N ALA A 214 -11.85 -4.39 5.35
CA ALA A 214 -11.08 -5.40 4.64
C ALA A 214 -9.93 -5.98 5.49
N GLY A 215 -9.54 -5.28 6.56
CA GLY A 215 -8.35 -5.58 7.35
C GLY A 215 -7.05 -5.19 6.65
N THR A 216 -7.11 -4.34 5.61
CA THR A 216 -5.92 -3.79 4.97
C THR A 216 -5.17 -2.90 5.95
N ARG A 217 -5.89 -1.97 6.60
CA ARG A 217 -5.39 -1.12 7.69
C ARG A 217 -5.63 -1.79 9.04
N THR A 218 -4.68 -1.67 9.97
CA THR A 218 -4.88 -2.15 11.35
C THR A 218 -5.78 -1.20 12.15
N SER A 219 -6.56 -1.76 13.06
CA SER A 219 -7.42 -1.01 13.98
C SER A 219 -7.23 -1.54 15.40
N ARG A 220 -6.81 -0.67 16.30
CA ARG A 220 -6.60 -1.00 17.71
C ARG A 220 -7.25 0.06 18.59
N MET A 221 -7.62 -0.34 19.80
CA MET A 221 -8.10 0.59 20.83
C MET A 221 -7.35 0.42 22.14
N ILE A 222 -7.12 1.54 22.81
CA ILE A 222 -6.63 1.60 24.18
C ILE A 222 -7.82 1.98 25.06
N ASP A 223 -8.21 1.11 25.98
CA ASP A 223 -9.28 1.39 26.94
C ASP A 223 -8.86 2.43 28.01
N LEU A 224 -9.80 2.81 28.88
CA LEU A 224 -9.54 3.80 29.94
C LEU A 224 -8.48 3.31 30.95
N GLU A 225 -8.30 2.00 31.08
CA GLU A 225 -7.26 1.38 31.92
C GLU A 225 -5.91 1.22 31.20
N GLY A 226 -5.81 1.59 29.93
CA GLY A 226 -4.59 1.48 29.13
C GLY A 226 -4.38 0.11 28.48
N ARG A 227 -5.38 -0.78 28.47
CA ARG A 227 -5.29 -2.10 27.83
C ARG A 227 -5.62 -2.00 26.35
N TRP A 228 -4.96 -2.86 25.58
CA TRP A 228 -5.08 -2.91 24.13
C TRP A 228 -6.10 -3.97 23.68
N THR A 229 -6.96 -3.58 22.74
CA THR A 229 -7.85 -4.49 22.00
C THR A 229 -7.60 -4.35 20.49
N ASP A 230 -7.35 -5.48 19.81
CA ASP A 230 -7.17 -5.52 18.36
C ASP A 230 -8.48 -5.87 17.67
N ALA A 231 -8.93 -4.95 16.82
CA ALA A 231 -10.16 -5.06 16.06
C ALA A 231 -9.96 -5.37 14.57
N THR A 232 -8.72 -5.56 14.17
CA THR A 232 -8.37 -5.81 12.78
C THR A 232 -9.06 -7.09 12.29
N ARG A 233 -9.79 -6.99 11.17
CA ARG A 233 -10.61 -8.08 10.58
C ARG A 233 -11.73 -8.58 11.50
N ARG A 234 -12.37 -7.72 12.30
CA ARG A 234 -13.62 -8.03 13.01
C ARG A 234 -14.75 -7.17 12.45
N PRO A 235 -15.41 -7.59 11.35
CA PRO A 235 -16.33 -6.74 10.61
C PRO A 235 -17.47 -6.13 11.42
N ASP A 236 -18.11 -6.90 12.28
CA ASP A 236 -19.29 -6.43 13.01
C ASP A 236 -18.89 -5.44 14.10
N TRP A 237 -17.78 -5.73 14.78
CA TRP A 237 -17.15 -4.82 15.72
C TRP A 237 -16.74 -3.52 15.04
N LEU A 238 -16.06 -3.59 13.89
CA LEU A 238 -15.59 -2.42 13.14
C LEU A 238 -16.77 -1.57 12.66
N LEU A 239 -17.87 -2.20 12.22
CA LEU A 239 -19.07 -1.49 11.81
C LEU A 239 -19.68 -0.71 12.98
N ARG A 240 -19.76 -1.30 14.18
CA ARG A 240 -20.23 -0.62 15.40
C ARG A 240 -19.31 0.53 15.80
N GLN A 241 -17.99 0.33 15.77
CA GLN A 241 -17.01 1.40 15.97
C GLN A 241 -17.28 2.56 15.01
N MET A 242 -17.47 2.27 13.72
CA MET A 242 -17.69 3.31 12.71
C MET A 242 -19.01 4.07 12.91
N ARG A 243 -20.06 3.42 13.42
CA ARG A 243 -21.33 4.07 13.80
C ARG A 243 -21.12 5.04 14.96
N ILE A 244 -20.48 4.58 16.04
CA ILE A 244 -20.11 5.45 17.19
C ILE A 244 -19.30 6.65 16.71
N ALA A 245 -18.26 6.41 15.90
CA ALA A 245 -17.42 7.48 15.37
C ALA A 245 -18.20 8.47 14.52
N ARG A 246 -19.16 8.01 13.71
CA ARG A 246 -19.97 8.88 12.85
C ARG A 246 -20.91 9.76 13.67
N GLU A 247 -21.59 9.18 14.67
CA GLU A 247 -22.51 9.92 15.55
C GLU A 247 -21.78 10.97 16.40
N ALA A 248 -20.52 10.70 16.77
CA ALA A 248 -19.67 11.66 17.48
C ALA A 248 -19.11 12.79 16.57
N GLY A 249 -19.47 12.84 15.29
CA GLY A 249 -18.92 13.81 14.32
C GLY A 249 -17.52 13.47 13.80
N GLY A 250 -17.01 12.27 14.11
CA GLY A 250 -15.69 11.78 13.76
C GLY A 250 -14.85 11.47 15.00
N VAL A 251 -14.07 10.40 14.93
CA VAL A 251 -13.09 10.04 15.96
C VAL A 251 -11.75 9.89 15.29
N GLU A 252 -10.75 10.63 15.77
CA GLU A 252 -9.41 10.60 15.21
C GLU A 252 -8.69 9.31 15.64
N MET A 253 -8.02 8.67 14.68
CA MET A 253 -7.11 7.56 14.93
C MET A 253 -5.66 8.07 14.87
N ALA A 254 -4.92 7.90 15.96
CA ALA A 254 -3.48 8.12 15.98
C ALA A 254 -2.77 6.91 15.35
N GLY A 255 -2.45 7.00 14.06
CA GLY A 255 -1.94 5.88 13.30
C GLY A 255 -3.00 4.79 13.11
N ASP A 256 -2.84 3.66 13.78
CA ASP A 256 -3.80 2.55 13.79
C ASP A 256 -4.62 2.45 15.09
N THR A 257 -4.47 3.43 15.99
CA THR A 257 -4.98 3.34 17.35
C THR A 257 -6.00 4.44 17.69
N ILE A 258 -7.08 4.08 18.38
CA ILE A 258 -7.95 5.01 19.10
C ILE A 258 -7.66 4.91 20.60
N ASP A 259 -7.31 6.03 21.22
CA ASP A 259 -7.08 6.12 22.67
C ASP A 259 -8.32 6.70 23.35
N LEU A 260 -9.09 5.87 24.08
CA LEU A 260 -10.34 6.29 24.70
C LEU A 260 -10.14 7.38 25.76
N ARG A 261 -8.94 7.48 26.35
CA ARG A 261 -8.60 8.49 27.36
C ARG A 261 -8.52 9.90 26.78
N ARG A 262 -8.48 10.02 25.45
CA ARG A 262 -8.45 11.30 24.71
C ARG A 262 -9.82 11.73 24.19
N LEU A 263 -10.86 10.91 24.38
CA LEU A 263 -12.21 11.20 23.89
C LEU A 263 -13.05 11.87 24.98
N ASP A 264 -14.15 12.50 24.58
CA ASP A 264 -15.16 12.96 25.54
C ASP A 264 -15.78 11.78 26.29
N ALA A 265 -16.30 12.05 27.49
CA ALA A 265 -16.80 11.01 28.39
C ALA A 265 -17.93 10.16 27.78
N HIS A 266 -18.81 10.77 26.98
CA HIS A 266 -19.94 10.07 26.38
C HIS A 266 -19.46 9.12 25.27
N THR A 267 -18.61 9.59 24.35
CA THR A 267 -18.04 8.75 23.30
C THR A 267 -17.15 7.64 23.88
N ALA A 268 -16.33 7.96 24.88
CA ALA A 268 -15.51 6.97 25.58
C ALA A 268 -16.35 5.87 26.25
N ALA A 269 -17.47 6.22 26.88
CA ALA A 269 -18.38 5.26 27.50
C ALA A 269 -18.98 4.28 26.47
N ARG A 270 -19.38 4.78 25.29
CA ARG A 270 -19.91 3.93 24.20
C ARG A 270 -18.86 2.95 23.67
N TYR A 271 -17.62 3.40 23.49
CA TYR A 271 -16.52 2.49 23.12
C TYR A 271 -16.19 1.50 24.22
N THR A 272 -16.25 1.91 25.49
CA THR A 272 -16.04 1.01 26.63
C THR A 272 -17.09 -0.09 26.64
N ALA A 273 -18.36 0.23 26.38
CA ALA A 273 -19.43 -0.75 26.23
C ALA A 273 -19.19 -1.70 25.04
N LEU A 274 -18.69 -1.19 23.90
CA LEU A 274 -18.31 -2.02 22.76
C LEU A 274 -17.18 -3.01 23.12
N ILE A 275 -16.15 -2.54 23.83
CA ILE A 275 -15.04 -3.39 24.30
C ILE A 275 -15.52 -4.43 25.31
N ALA A 276 -16.40 -4.05 26.24
CA ALA A 276 -16.98 -4.98 27.21
C ALA A 276 -17.77 -6.09 26.51
N ARG A 277 -18.62 -5.72 25.54
CA ARG A 277 -19.38 -6.70 24.75
C ARG A 277 -18.48 -7.65 23.96
N ASP A 278 -17.37 -7.18 23.39
CA ASP A 278 -16.40 -8.04 22.70
C ASP A 278 -15.69 -9.03 23.65
N ARG A 279 -15.52 -8.66 24.93
CA ARG A 279 -14.98 -9.59 25.93
C ARG A 279 -15.98 -10.68 26.29
N ASP A 280 -17.26 -10.33 26.39
CA ASP A 280 -18.33 -11.27 26.71
C ASP A 280 -18.70 -12.15 25.50
N PHE A 281 -18.63 -11.59 24.30
CA PHE A 281 -18.99 -12.22 23.03
C PHE A 281 -17.93 -11.91 21.95
N PRO A 282 -16.78 -12.60 21.98
CA PRO A 282 -15.68 -12.31 21.07
C PRO A 282 -16.03 -12.65 19.63
N GLU A 283 -15.79 -11.69 18.72
CA GLU A 283 -15.94 -11.92 17.28
C GLU A 283 -14.68 -12.60 16.70
N ASP A 284 -14.92 -13.63 15.89
CA ASP A 284 -13.85 -14.28 15.14
C ASP A 284 -13.26 -13.34 14.08
N ARG A 285 -11.95 -13.49 13.84
CA ARG A 285 -11.29 -12.70 12.79
C ARG A 285 -11.69 -13.25 11.43
N ALA A 286 -12.24 -12.38 10.59
CA ALA A 286 -12.52 -12.70 9.21
C ALA A 286 -11.23 -13.18 8.49
N PRO A 287 -11.34 -14.19 7.62
CA PRO A 287 -10.17 -14.73 6.94
C PRO A 287 -9.53 -13.66 6.04
N VAL A 288 -8.24 -13.84 5.77
CA VAL A 288 -7.49 -12.95 4.87
C VAL A 288 -8.05 -13.05 3.45
N THR A 289 -8.31 -14.27 3.00
CA THR A 289 -8.92 -14.62 1.71
C THR A 289 -10.28 -15.24 1.96
N GLU A 290 -11.34 -14.75 1.33
CA GLU A 290 -12.68 -15.34 1.47
C GLU A 290 -12.99 -16.27 0.28
N PRO A 291 -13.93 -17.22 0.44
CA PRO A 291 -14.48 -17.95 -0.70
C PRO A 291 -15.03 -17.00 -1.76
N GLY A 292 -14.81 -17.30 -3.04
CA GLY A 292 -15.26 -16.45 -4.14
C GLY A 292 -14.30 -15.29 -4.47
N GLU A 293 -13.13 -15.21 -3.84
CA GLU A 293 -12.12 -14.20 -4.18
C GLU A 293 -11.73 -14.21 -5.67
N GLU A 294 -11.83 -15.36 -6.32
CA GLU A 294 -11.64 -15.54 -7.76
C GLU A 294 -12.58 -14.66 -8.61
N PHE A 295 -13.81 -14.39 -8.17
CA PHE A 295 -14.79 -13.57 -8.89
C PHE A 295 -14.55 -12.07 -8.75
N ARG A 296 -13.67 -11.69 -7.84
CA ARG A 296 -13.27 -10.30 -7.56
C ARG A 296 -11.78 -10.08 -7.81
N TRP A 297 -11.12 -11.04 -8.46
CA TRP A 297 -9.70 -11.00 -8.79
C TRP A 297 -9.41 -10.08 -9.97
N ILE A 298 -9.20 -8.80 -9.69
CA ILE A 298 -8.89 -7.77 -10.69
C ILE A 298 -7.40 -7.57 -10.97
N VAL A 299 -6.54 -8.30 -10.25
CA VAL A 299 -5.09 -8.09 -10.18
C VAL A 299 -4.44 -8.12 -11.57
N ASP A 300 -4.81 -9.10 -12.40
CA ASP A 300 -4.25 -9.33 -13.73
C ASP A 300 -4.61 -8.22 -14.74
N SER A 301 -5.60 -7.40 -14.43
CA SER A 301 -6.05 -6.29 -15.27
C SER A 301 -5.45 -4.93 -14.85
N LEU A 302 -4.73 -4.88 -13.73
CA LEU A 302 -4.14 -3.65 -13.20
C LEU A 302 -2.66 -3.54 -13.61
N PRO A 303 -2.12 -2.32 -13.79
CA PRO A 303 -0.72 -2.13 -14.10
C PRO A 303 0.19 -2.53 -12.92
N GLY A 304 1.31 -3.14 -13.27
CA GLY A 304 2.37 -3.51 -12.37
C GLY A 304 3.41 -4.39 -13.05
N GLU A 305 4.41 -4.82 -12.28
CA GLU A 305 5.42 -5.76 -12.79
C GLU A 305 4.91 -7.19 -12.64
N PRO A 306 4.93 -8.02 -13.70
CA PRO A 306 4.52 -9.41 -13.61
C PRO A 306 5.27 -10.16 -12.51
N ALA A 307 4.53 -10.95 -11.72
CA ALA A 307 5.11 -11.74 -10.64
C ALA A 307 6.16 -12.72 -11.18
N ALA A 308 7.35 -12.72 -10.57
CA ALA A 308 8.42 -13.62 -10.97
C ALA A 308 9.39 -13.93 -9.82
N PHE A 309 10.12 -15.03 -9.94
CA PHE A 309 11.28 -15.31 -9.08
C PHE A 309 12.45 -14.34 -9.34
N GLY A 310 12.31 -13.50 -10.37
CA GLY A 310 13.12 -12.33 -10.70
C GLY A 310 14.44 -12.65 -11.40
N SER A 311 15.08 -11.59 -11.91
CA SER A 311 16.42 -11.68 -12.49
C SER A 311 17.49 -11.43 -11.42
N VAL A 312 18.66 -12.05 -11.61
CA VAL A 312 19.83 -11.94 -10.72
C VAL A 312 21.08 -11.87 -11.58
N SER A 313 21.82 -10.76 -11.49
CA SER A 313 23.11 -10.70 -12.16
C SER A 313 24.15 -11.52 -11.40
N ARG A 314 24.92 -12.36 -12.10
CA ARG A 314 26.02 -13.14 -11.48
C ARG A 314 27.04 -12.24 -10.77
N ARG A 315 27.28 -11.03 -11.30
CA ARG A 315 28.20 -10.06 -10.70
C ARG A 315 27.71 -9.56 -9.35
N TRP A 316 26.41 -9.32 -9.19
CA TRP A 316 25.83 -8.90 -7.93
C TRP A 316 25.93 -9.99 -6.88
N SER A 317 25.47 -11.20 -7.23
CA SER A 317 25.51 -12.36 -6.34
C SER A 317 26.95 -12.65 -5.86
N ARG A 318 27.92 -12.69 -6.79
CA ARG A 318 29.35 -12.91 -6.47
C ARG A 318 29.98 -11.82 -5.61
N ARG A 319 29.43 -10.60 -5.60
CA ARG A 319 29.94 -9.50 -4.78
C ARG A 319 29.36 -9.48 -3.37
N GLY A 320 28.47 -10.43 -3.04
CA GLY A 320 27.78 -10.45 -1.75
C GLY A 320 26.44 -9.71 -1.77
N GLY A 321 25.85 -9.51 -2.95
CA GLY A 321 24.48 -9.01 -3.05
C GLY A 321 23.48 -10.01 -2.50
N VAL A 322 22.54 -9.53 -1.67
CA VAL A 322 21.53 -10.34 -1.00
C VAL A 322 20.13 -9.75 -1.17
N LEU A 323 19.11 -10.62 -1.14
CA LEU A 323 17.73 -10.17 -1.01
C LEU A 323 17.45 -9.88 0.47
N VAL A 324 16.64 -8.86 0.72
CA VAL A 324 16.27 -8.44 2.07
C VAL A 324 14.76 -8.34 2.16
N ARG A 325 14.19 -8.88 3.23
CA ARG A 325 12.76 -8.77 3.50
C ARG A 325 12.50 -7.45 4.21
N ALA A 326 11.51 -6.71 3.74
CA ALA A 326 11.02 -5.52 4.42
C ALA A 326 9.50 -5.55 4.51
N ARG A 327 8.94 -4.70 5.35
CA ARG A 327 7.50 -4.60 5.56
C ARG A 327 7.08 -3.14 5.52
N PHE A 328 5.99 -2.83 4.82
CA PHE A 328 5.37 -1.52 4.97
C PHE A 328 4.76 -1.37 6.36
N LEU A 329 5.15 -0.30 7.06
CA LEU A 329 4.54 0.16 8.30
C LEU A 329 3.53 1.28 8.04
N GLN A 330 3.75 2.03 6.95
CA GLN A 330 2.96 3.20 6.62
C GLN A 330 2.82 3.40 5.11
N MET A 331 1.65 3.84 4.67
CA MET A 331 1.40 4.41 3.35
C MET A 331 0.50 5.64 3.40
N SER A 332 0.93 6.72 2.75
CA SER A 332 0.15 7.94 2.56
C SER A 332 0.07 8.29 1.08
N ALA A 333 -1.14 8.59 0.60
CA ALA A 333 -1.32 9.11 -0.76
C ALA A 333 -0.56 10.42 -0.94
N THR A 334 0.04 10.58 -2.12
CA THR A 334 0.48 11.89 -2.61
C THR A 334 -0.39 12.31 -3.80
N HIS A 335 -0.19 13.50 -4.33
CA HIS A 335 -0.87 13.97 -5.54
C HIS A 335 -0.11 13.61 -6.83
N THR A 336 0.89 12.72 -6.75
CA THR A 336 1.72 12.33 -7.89
C THR A 336 1.44 10.89 -8.31
N PHE A 337 1.32 10.66 -9.62
CA PHE A 337 1.07 9.36 -10.23
C PHE A 337 2.12 9.05 -11.29
N GLN A 338 2.41 7.76 -11.48
CA GLN A 338 3.19 7.24 -12.59
C GLN A 338 2.37 6.17 -13.33
N VAL A 339 2.86 5.74 -14.49
CA VAL A 339 2.24 4.71 -15.35
C VAL A 339 1.82 3.46 -14.58
N HIS A 340 2.62 3.02 -13.61
CA HIS A 340 2.37 1.77 -12.89
C HIS A 340 1.55 1.93 -11.60
N GLY A 341 1.27 3.15 -11.15
CA GLY A 341 0.52 3.38 -9.92
C GLY A 341 0.81 4.73 -9.23
N PRO A 342 0.19 4.97 -8.06
CA PRO A 342 0.40 6.20 -7.29
C PRO A 342 1.81 6.25 -6.71
N VAL A 343 2.35 7.46 -6.61
CA VAL A 343 3.49 7.75 -5.75
C VAL A 343 2.97 7.92 -4.33
N LEU A 344 3.55 7.19 -3.39
CA LEU A 344 3.15 7.16 -1.99
C LEU A 344 4.32 7.58 -1.11
N ASP A 345 4.03 8.32 -0.04
CA ASP A 345 4.97 8.47 1.07
C ASP A 345 4.84 7.22 1.95
N THR A 346 5.94 6.49 2.12
CA THR A 346 5.93 5.17 2.80
C THR A 346 6.97 5.11 3.91
N VAL A 347 6.72 4.26 4.91
CA VAL A 347 7.73 3.84 5.89
C VAL A 347 7.86 2.33 5.81
N LEU A 348 9.09 1.84 5.68
CA LEU A 348 9.40 0.41 5.61
C LEU A 348 10.27 -0.01 6.78
N ARG A 349 9.92 -1.11 7.45
CA ARG A 349 10.83 -1.83 8.34
C ARG A 349 11.70 -2.75 7.53
N ILE A 350 12.99 -2.45 7.44
CA ILE A 350 13.98 -3.26 6.73
C ILE A 350 14.61 -4.22 7.74
N ARG A 351 14.68 -5.52 7.40
CA ARG A 351 15.33 -6.56 8.21
C ARG A 351 16.58 -7.09 7.51
N PRO A 352 17.75 -6.46 7.68
CA PRO A 352 18.98 -6.88 7.02
C PRO A 352 19.35 -8.33 7.35
N GLU A 353 19.83 -9.08 6.35
CA GLU A 353 20.31 -10.46 6.52
C GLU A 353 21.72 -10.53 7.14
N ASP A 354 22.42 -9.40 7.26
CA ASP A 354 23.79 -9.31 7.79
C ASP A 354 23.85 -9.27 9.33
N GLY A 355 22.73 -9.50 10.01
CA GLY A 355 22.61 -9.46 11.47
C GLY A 355 22.49 -8.05 12.05
N THR A 356 22.48 -7.00 11.22
CA THR A 356 22.18 -5.64 11.67
C THR A 356 20.73 -5.59 12.20
N PRO A 357 20.48 -4.91 13.33
CA PRO A 357 19.11 -4.73 13.83
C PRO A 357 18.19 -4.13 12.76
N PRO A 358 16.91 -4.54 12.73
CA PRO A 358 15.92 -3.91 11.86
C PRO A 358 15.89 -2.40 12.05
N PHE A 359 15.66 -1.67 10.96
CA PHE A 359 15.51 -0.22 11.01
C PHE A 359 14.38 0.23 10.10
N ASP A 360 13.76 1.35 10.48
CA ASP A 360 12.65 1.93 9.75
C ASP A 360 13.18 3.03 8.82
N ALA A 361 12.73 3.00 7.56
CA ALA A 361 13.16 3.92 6.52
C ALA A 361 11.96 4.58 5.83
N ALA A 362 11.94 5.91 5.83
CA ALA A 362 10.92 6.69 5.13
C ALA A 362 11.33 6.90 3.68
N ARG A 363 10.49 6.45 2.75
CA ARG A 363 10.73 6.66 1.32
C ARG A 363 9.47 6.93 0.54
N ARG A 364 9.60 7.83 -0.44
CA ARG A 364 8.60 8.03 -1.49
C ARG A 364 8.78 6.96 -2.57
N LEU A 365 7.76 6.15 -2.79
CA LEU A 365 7.79 5.01 -3.72
C LEU A 365 6.58 5.02 -4.64
N THR A 366 6.76 4.64 -5.90
CA THR A 366 5.64 4.26 -6.76
C THR A 366 5.28 2.82 -6.47
N VAL A 367 4.07 2.61 -5.99
CA VAL A 367 3.57 1.29 -5.64
C VAL A 367 2.63 0.81 -6.75
N PRO A 368 2.92 -0.35 -7.37
CA PRO A 368 2.09 -0.94 -8.41
C PRO A 368 0.64 -1.15 -7.96
N MET A 369 -0.31 -0.94 -8.88
CA MET A 369 -1.73 -1.11 -8.56
C MET A 369 -2.12 -2.57 -8.35
N ASP A 370 -1.46 -3.50 -9.05
CA ASP A 370 -1.61 -4.94 -8.80
C ASP A 370 -1.25 -5.32 -7.36
N TYR A 371 -0.14 -4.81 -6.82
CA TYR A 371 0.25 -4.99 -5.42
C TYR A 371 -0.76 -4.34 -4.46
N LEU A 372 -1.17 -3.10 -4.73
CA LEU A 372 -2.15 -2.39 -3.89
C LEU A 372 -3.49 -3.13 -3.81
N SER A 373 -3.85 -3.85 -4.87
CA SER A 373 -5.05 -4.68 -4.88
C SER A 373 -4.96 -5.91 -3.98
N VAL A 374 -3.77 -6.41 -3.63
CA VAL A 374 -3.61 -7.56 -2.72
C VAL A 374 -3.04 -7.19 -1.35
N LEU A 375 -3.01 -5.90 -1.00
CA LEU A 375 -2.42 -5.41 0.26
C LEU A 375 -3.08 -5.98 1.52
N HIS A 376 -4.32 -6.46 1.41
CA HIS A 376 -5.00 -7.16 2.51
C HIS A 376 -4.31 -8.51 2.85
N ARG A 377 -3.65 -9.14 1.86
CA ARG A 377 -2.91 -10.42 2.02
C ARG A 377 -1.54 -10.24 2.66
N THR A 378 -0.77 -9.26 2.23
CA THR A 378 0.59 -9.01 2.74
C THR A 378 0.98 -7.55 2.69
N ARG A 379 1.88 -7.15 3.59
CA ARG A 379 2.58 -5.86 3.58
C ARG A 379 4.09 -6.05 3.38
N GLU A 380 4.51 -7.29 3.13
CA GLU A 380 5.90 -7.66 2.97
C GLU A 380 6.36 -7.37 1.53
N VAL A 381 7.55 -6.83 1.41
CA VAL A 381 8.20 -6.53 0.14
C VAL A 381 9.60 -7.13 0.09
N VAL A 382 10.03 -7.45 -1.12
CA VAL A 382 11.37 -7.94 -1.39
C VAL A 382 12.23 -6.77 -1.83
N LEU A 383 13.34 -6.55 -1.13
CA LEU A 383 14.34 -5.56 -1.45
C LEU A 383 15.57 -6.23 -2.07
N TYR A 384 16.07 -5.65 -3.14
CA TYR A 384 17.38 -5.93 -3.70
C TYR A 384 18.43 -5.06 -3.00
N ALA A 385 19.29 -5.65 -2.18
CA ALA A 385 20.36 -4.93 -1.48
C ALA A 385 21.63 -4.85 -2.35
N ASP A 386 22.23 -3.67 -2.42
CA ASP A 386 23.56 -3.49 -3.01
C ASP A 386 24.58 -4.38 -2.25
N PRO A 387 25.57 -5.00 -2.93
CA PRO A 387 26.62 -5.79 -2.28
C PRO A 387 27.34 -5.09 -1.13
N ASN A 388 27.34 -3.76 -1.09
CA ASN A 388 27.92 -2.99 0.02
C ASN A 388 26.96 -2.80 1.21
N GLY A 389 25.74 -3.36 1.17
CA GLY A 389 24.69 -3.20 2.19
C GLY A 389 24.09 -1.79 2.29
N ARG A 390 24.67 -0.80 1.59
CA ARG A 390 24.35 0.63 1.80
C ARG A 390 23.06 1.11 1.16
N SER A 391 22.46 0.30 0.29
CA SER A 391 21.26 0.73 -0.40
C SER A 391 20.37 -0.41 -0.85
N TYR A 392 19.09 -0.11 -0.92
CA TYR A 392 18.04 -1.06 -1.22
C TYR A 392 17.13 -0.50 -2.32
N VAL A 393 16.61 -1.39 -3.15
CA VAL A 393 15.60 -1.07 -4.17
C VAL A 393 14.51 -2.12 -4.09
N VAL A 394 13.24 -1.71 -4.11
CA VAL A 394 12.12 -2.66 -4.13
C VAL A 394 12.14 -3.43 -5.46
N ASP A 395 12.05 -4.75 -5.37
CA ASP A 395 11.88 -5.64 -6.51
C ASP A 395 10.40 -5.99 -6.61
N TRP A 396 9.67 -5.29 -7.49
CA TRP A 396 8.22 -5.45 -7.60
C TRP A 396 7.82 -6.81 -8.16
N ALA A 397 8.55 -7.35 -9.14
CA ALA A 397 8.30 -8.70 -9.65
C ALA A 397 8.38 -9.77 -8.54
N ARG A 398 9.40 -9.73 -7.67
CA ARG A 398 9.51 -10.66 -6.53
C ARG A 398 8.50 -10.36 -5.43
N THR A 399 8.21 -9.08 -5.20
CA THR A 399 7.21 -8.64 -4.22
C THR A 399 5.81 -9.13 -4.60
N ASN A 400 5.44 -9.03 -5.87
CA ASN A 400 4.17 -9.52 -6.42
C ASN A 400 4.07 -11.04 -6.33
N LEU A 401 5.17 -11.76 -6.61
CA LEU A 401 5.20 -13.22 -6.40
C LEU A 401 5.03 -13.59 -4.93
N LEU A 402 5.69 -12.89 -4.00
CA LEU A 402 5.55 -13.09 -2.56
C LEU A 402 4.12 -12.78 -2.07
N ALA A 403 3.48 -11.76 -2.64
CA ALA A 403 2.11 -11.36 -2.34
C ALA A 403 1.06 -12.31 -2.92
N GLY A 404 1.46 -13.22 -3.81
CA GLY A 404 0.55 -14.16 -4.46
C GLY A 404 -0.39 -13.48 -5.45
N THR A 405 0.09 -12.44 -6.16
CA THR A 405 -0.67 -11.80 -7.26
C THR A 405 -0.83 -12.71 -8.47
N THR A 406 -0.06 -13.79 -8.57
CA THR A 406 -0.11 -14.75 -9.67
C THR A 406 0.10 -16.17 -9.14
N ALA A 407 -0.51 -17.14 -9.80
CA ALA A 407 -0.26 -18.56 -9.52
C ALA A 407 1.22 -18.91 -9.77
N ALA A 408 1.89 -19.38 -8.73
CA ALA A 408 3.28 -19.80 -8.76
C ALA A 408 3.39 -21.32 -8.62
N LYS A 409 4.25 -21.95 -9.43
CA LYS A 409 4.49 -23.40 -9.39
C LYS A 409 5.96 -23.75 -9.60
N ALA A 410 6.38 -24.86 -9.00
CA ALA A 410 7.66 -25.52 -9.29
C ALA A 410 7.39 -26.80 -10.07
N ILE A 411 8.13 -27.01 -11.17
CA ILE A 411 8.09 -28.26 -11.93
C ILE A 411 9.30 -29.08 -11.49
N ALA A 412 9.03 -30.21 -10.85
CA ALA A 412 10.05 -31.10 -10.32
C ALA A 412 10.84 -31.81 -11.45
N PRO A 413 12.02 -32.38 -11.15
CA PRO A 413 12.81 -33.11 -12.15
C PRO A 413 12.08 -34.29 -12.81
N ASP A 414 11.12 -34.90 -12.10
CA ASP A 414 10.24 -35.96 -12.58
C ASP A 414 9.04 -35.43 -13.41
N GLY A 415 8.92 -34.11 -13.57
CA GLY A 415 7.83 -33.45 -14.30
C GLY A 415 6.60 -33.14 -13.46
N GLN A 416 6.58 -33.50 -12.17
CA GLN A 416 5.45 -33.20 -11.29
C GLN A 416 5.34 -31.68 -11.07
N GLU A 417 4.15 -31.11 -11.29
CA GLU A 417 3.86 -29.72 -10.95
C GLU A 417 3.47 -29.60 -9.47
N LEU A 418 4.16 -28.74 -8.75
CA LEU A 418 3.93 -28.48 -7.33
C LEU A 418 3.54 -27.01 -7.15
N PRO A 419 2.30 -26.71 -6.73
CA PRO A 419 1.90 -25.33 -6.47
C PRO A 419 2.69 -24.78 -5.26
N VAL A 420 3.22 -23.57 -5.44
CA VAL A 420 3.91 -22.82 -4.37
C VAL A 420 3.20 -21.49 -4.07
N ALA A 421 2.16 -21.14 -4.83
CA ALA A 421 1.26 -20.03 -4.53
C ALA A 421 0.71 -20.13 -3.09
N GLY A 422 0.60 -18.99 -2.40
CA GLY A 422 0.10 -18.94 -1.02
C GLY A 422 1.07 -19.47 0.04
N ARG A 423 2.30 -19.85 -0.33
CA ARG A 423 3.35 -20.32 0.60
C ARG A 423 4.51 -19.30 0.65
N PRO A 424 4.32 -18.13 1.28
CA PRO A 424 5.28 -17.01 1.19
C PRO A 424 6.67 -17.38 1.69
N ASP A 425 6.79 -18.18 2.75
CA ASP A 425 8.10 -18.59 3.28
C ASP A 425 8.84 -19.56 2.36
N VAL A 426 8.11 -20.42 1.64
CA VAL A 426 8.67 -21.30 0.61
C VAL A 426 9.13 -20.49 -0.59
N ILE A 427 8.30 -19.55 -1.05
CA ILE A 427 8.64 -18.62 -2.13
C ILE A 427 9.90 -17.82 -1.77
N TRP A 428 9.96 -17.27 -0.56
CA TRP A 428 11.12 -16.53 -0.03
C TRP A 428 12.39 -17.39 -0.01
N ALA A 429 12.31 -18.62 0.50
CA ALA A 429 13.44 -19.55 0.53
C ALA A 429 13.94 -19.89 -0.88
N LEU A 430 13.03 -20.11 -1.84
CA LEU A 430 13.38 -20.36 -3.24
C LEU A 430 14.04 -19.14 -3.88
N MET A 431 13.53 -17.93 -3.65
CA MET A 431 14.14 -16.69 -4.14
C MET A 431 15.58 -16.51 -3.62
N ASN A 432 15.81 -16.74 -2.32
CA ASN A 432 17.14 -16.66 -1.73
C ASN A 432 18.09 -17.73 -2.26
N LEU A 433 17.59 -18.94 -2.48
CA LEU A 433 18.40 -20.01 -3.07
C LEU A 433 18.81 -19.68 -4.51
N LEU A 434 17.90 -19.13 -5.32
CA LEU A 434 18.22 -18.63 -6.67
C LEU A 434 19.23 -17.49 -6.63
N ALA A 435 19.02 -16.50 -5.74
CA ALA A 435 19.88 -15.33 -5.60
C ALA A 435 21.31 -15.68 -5.18
N SER A 436 21.46 -16.56 -4.19
CA SER A 436 22.77 -17.04 -3.70
C SER A 436 23.58 -17.81 -4.76
N HIS A 437 22.91 -18.46 -5.71
CA HIS A 437 23.56 -19.15 -6.82
C HIS A 437 23.65 -18.31 -8.11
N GLY A 438 23.19 -17.06 -8.08
CA GLY A 438 23.20 -16.17 -9.24
C GLY A 438 22.34 -16.67 -10.41
N LEU A 439 21.25 -17.37 -10.10
CA LEU A 439 20.32 -17.94 -11.06
C LEU A 439 19.13 -16.99 -11.25
N SER A 440 18.83 -16.66 -12.50
CA SER A 440 17.69 -15.82 -12.87
C SER A 440 16.52 -16.69 -13.30
N ASN A 441 15.32 -16.37 -12.82
CA ASN A 441 14.07 -16.96 -13.30
C ASN A 441 13.00 -15.86 -13.42
N PRO A 442 12.85 -15.22 -14.60
CA PRO A 442 11.97 -14.08 -14.79
C PRO A 442 10.49 -14.47 -14.94
N THR A 443 10.10 -15.67 -14.50
CA THR A 443 8.73 -16.19 -14.59
C THR A 443 8.27 -16.66 -13.20
N PRO A 444 6.95 -16.82 -12.97
CA PRO A 444 6.41 -17.41 -11.75
C PRO A 444 6.48 -18.95 -11.73
N VAL A 445 6.96 -19.56 -12.83
CA VAL A 445 7.15 -21.01 -12.97
C VAL A 445 8.63 -21.34 -12.83
N LEU A 446 8.96 -22.18 -11.84
CA LEU A 446 10.31 -22.65 -11.61
C LEU A 446 10.47 -24.06 -12.18
N ASP A 447 11.05 -24.19 -13.38
CA ASP A 447 11.28 -25.50 -14.01
C ASP A 447 12.66 -26.06 -13.61
N LEU A 448 12.66 -27.10 -12.78
CA LEU A 448 13.87 -27.72 -12.26
C LEU A 448 14.51 -28.74 -13.22
N ARG A 449 13.83 -29.06 -14.34
CA ARG A 449 14.37 -29.91 -15.40
C ARG A 449 15.38 -29.16 -16.26
N GLU A 450 15.34 -27.83 -16.24
CA GLU A 450 16.27 -26.99 -16.98
C GLU A 450 17.71 -27.24 -16.51
N ARG A 451 18.63 -27.38 -17.49
CA ARG A 451 20.05 -27.65 -17.21
C ARG A 451 20.67 -26.66 -16.22
N ARG A 452 20.27 -25.39 -16.25
CA ARG A 452 20.76 -24.34 -15.34
C ARG A 452 20.34 -24.53 -13.88
N MET A 453 19.24 -25.24 -13.63
CA MET A 453 18.71 -25.49 -12.28
C MET A 453 19.21 -26.81 -11.68
N SER A 454 19.81 -27.70 -12.50
CA SER A 454 20.26 -29.04 -12.09
C SER A 454 21.09 -29.06 -10.80
N ALA A 455 22.03 -28.12 -10.65
CA ALA A 455 22.94 -28.05 -9.49
C ALA A 455 22.22 -27.69 -8.16
N VAL A 456 21.05 -27.06 -8.24
CA VAL A 456 20.27 -26.60 -7.07
C VAL A 456 18.92 -27.32 -6.93
N ALA A 457 18.54 -28.15 -7.91
CA ALA A 457 17.25 -28.83 -7.97
C ALA A 457 16.95 -29.65 -6.70
N GLY A 458 17.93 -30.40 -6.17
CA GLY A 458 17.75 -31.17 -4.94
C GLY A 458 17.36 -30.31 -3.73
N LYS A 459 18.09 -29.21 -3.50
CA LYS A 459 17.81 -28.25 -2.41
C LYS A 459 16.48 -27.53 -2.62
N MET A 460 16.14 -27.18 -3.86
CA MET A 460 14.85 -26.57 -4.19
C MET A 460 13.69 -27.51 -3.88
N MET A 461 13.82 -28.80 -4.24
CA MET A 461 12.81 -29.80 -3.94
C MET A 461 12.65 -30.05 -2.44
N GLU A 462 13.74 -30.01 -1.68
CA GLU A 462 13.69 -30.09 -0.22
C GLU A 462 12.91 -28.90 0.37
N VAL A 463 13.11 -27.68 -0.13
CA VAL A 463 12.35 -26.50 0.31
C VAL A 463 10.86 -26.62 -0.04
N VAL A 464 10.54 -27.03 -1.28
CA VAL A 464 9.15 -27.18 -1.75
C VAL A 464 8.39 -28.25 -0.95
N ARG A 465 9.04 -29.39 -0.66
CA ARG A 465 8.45 -30.53 0.06
C ARG A 465 8.49 -30.36 1.58
N GLY A 466 9.60 -29.87 2.12
CA GLY A 466 9.84 -29.68 3.56
C GLY A 466 9.11 -28.49 4.19
N GLY A 467 8.65 -27.53 3.37
CA GLY A 467 7.75 -26.47 3.85
C GLY A 467 6.37 -26.96 4.31
N GLY A 468 6.05 -28.26 4.20
CA GLY A 468 4.84 -28.87 4.73
C GLY A 468 4.96 -29.39 6.18
N THR A 469 6.19 -29.60 6.69
CA THR A 469 6.41 -30.31 7.97
C THR A 469 6.68 -29.41 9.17
N ARG A 470 7.00 -28.11 8.98
CA ARG A 470 7.26 -27.18 10.12
C ARG A 470 6.05 -26.37 10.60
N VAL A 471 4.95 -26.31 9.84
CA VAL A 471 3.76 -25.51 10.21
C VAL A 471 2.87 -26.22 11.23
N ASN A 472 2.89 -27.57 11.30
CA ASN A 472 2.09 -28.33 12.27
C ASN A 472 2.70 -28.39 13.69
N ALA A 473 3.94 -27.92 13.90
CA ALA A 473 4.57 -27.93 15.23
C ALA A 473 4.45 -26.58 15.98
N ALA A 474 3.95 -25.53 15.34
CA ALA A 474 3.79 -24.19 15.92
C ALA A 474 2.31 -23.74 16.02
N ARG A 475 1.37 -24.67 15.79
CA ARG A 475 -0.07 -24.50 16.08
C ARG A 475 -0.56 -25.68 16.91
N LEU A 476 -0.08 -25.75 18.15
CA LEU A 476 -0.75 -26.38 19.29
C LEU A 476 -0.59 -25.44 20.48
#